data_AF-A0A8S8XQF6-F1
#
_entry.id   AF-A0A8S8XQF6-F1
#
_cell.length_a   1.000
_cell.length_b   1.000
_cell.length_c   1.000
_cell.angle_alpha   90.00
_cell.angle_beta   90.00
_cell.angle_gamma   90.00
#
_symmetry.space_group_name_H-M   'P 1'
#
loop_
_entity.id
_entity.type
_entity.pdbx_description
1 polymer ?
#
loop_
_entity_poly.entity_id
_entity_poly.type
_entity_poly.pdbx_seq_one_letter_code
_entity_poly.pdbx_strand_id
1 'polypeptide(L)'
;MRVAVLSSGGKDSSAAWWWAICKGWEIKHLVTVNITGSDSMMFQVPGTEIVEHQARLAGIDWLSIDSDGKESNEIGDLEAGLKNLDIDAIVCGALRSDYQKAELSVCANAWES
;
A
#
# COMPACT_ATOMS: atom_id res chain seq x y z
N MET A 1 -6.80 11.00 12.56
CA MET A 1 -6.18 10.84 11.24
C MET A 1 -6.74 9.59 10.59
N ARG A 2 -7.14 9.72 9.33
CA ARG A 2 -7.59 8.66 8.45
C ARG A 2 -6.41 8.24 7.60
N VAL A 3 -6.08 6.96 7.58
CA VAL A 3 -4.89 6.48 6.88
C VAL A 3 -5.20 5.30 5.98
N ALA A 4 -4.41 5.19 4.91
CA ALA A 4 -4.28 3.96 4.14
C ALA A 4 -3.01 3.21 4.56
N VAL A 5 -3.07 1.89 4.66
CA VAL A 5 -1.89 1.08 4.95
C VAL A 5 -1.47 0.33 3.70
N LEU A 6 -0.24 0.57 3.24
CA LEU A 6 0.37 -0.21 2.17
C LEU A 6 0.71 -1.60 2.69
N SER A 7 0.08 -2.63 2.14
CA SER A 7 0.22 -4.01 2.57
C SER A 7 0.45 -4.98 1.41
N SER A 8 1.52 -5.76 1.56
CA SER A 8 1.85 -6.91 0.72
C SER A 8 1.41 -8.24 1.35
N GLY A 9 0.69 -8.20 2.48
CA GLY A 9 0.30 -9.39 3.26
C GLY A 9 1.41 -9.96 4.16
N GLY A 10 2.59 -9.32 4.17
CA GLY A 10 3.72 -9.73 4.99
C GLY A 10 3.68 -9.26 6.45
N LYS A 11 4.67 -9.70 7.24
CA LYS A 11 4.81 -9.33 8.66
C LYS A 11 5.06 -7.84 8.87
N ASP A 12 5.81 -7.21 7.96
CA ASP A 12 6.23 -5.81 8.11
C ASP A 12 5.05 -4.86 7.87
N SER A 13 4.24 -5.11 6.85
CA SER A 13 2.99 -4.38 6.61
C SER A 13 1.96 -4.63 7.72
N SER A 14 1.89 -5.86 8.24
CA SER A 14 1.03 -6.19 9.39
C SER A 14 1.46 -5.44 10.65
N ALA A 15 2.77 -5.26 10.88
CA ALA A 15 3.29 -4.48 11.99
C ALA A 15 3.00 -2.98 11.84
N ALA A 16 3.10 -2.43 10.63
CA ALA A 16 2.70 -1.06 10.32
C ALA A 16 1.20 -0.84 10.54
N TRP A 17 0.37 -1.78 10.09
CA TRP A 17 -1.06 -1.77 10.37
C TRP A 17 -1.33 -1.74 11.88
N TRP A 18 -0.76 -2.68 12.63
CA TRP A 18 -0.92 -2.74 14.08
C TRP A 18 -0.46 -1.46 14.77
N TRP A 19 0.68 -0.89 14.34
CA TRP A 19 1.19 0.37 14.88
C TRP A 19 0.24 1.55 14.64
N ALA A 20 -0.36 1.64 13.45
CA ALA A 20 -1.36 2.67 13.15
C ALA A 20 -2.60 2.54 14.05
N ILE A 21 -3.06 1.31 14.31
CA ILE A 21 -4.13 1.04 15.28
C ILE A 21 -3.71 1.53 16.69
N CYS A 22 -2.49 1.21 17.15
CA CYS A 22 -2.00 1.63 18.45
C CYS A 22 -1.87 3.15 18.61
N LYS A 23 -1.72 3.89 17.51
CA LYS A 23 -1.76 5.37 17.50
C LYS A 23 -3.19 5.94 17.58
N GLY A 24 -4.22 5.09 17.53
CA GLY A 24 -5.61 5.50 17.50
C GLY A 24 -6.03 6.09 16.16
N TRP A 25 -5.34 5.75 15.07
CA TRP A 25 -5.68 6.22 13.74
C TRP A 25 -6.79 5.36 13.13
N GLU A 26 -7.66 6.00 12.34
CA GLU A 26 -8.71 5.31 11.60
C GLU A 26 -8.12 4.76 10.30
N ILE A 27 -8.26 3.47 10.07
CA ILE A 27 -7.70 2.81 8.89
C ILE A 27 -8.84 2.64 7.89
N LYS A 28 -8.80 3.44 6.83
CA LYS A 28 -9.85 3.45 5.80
C LYS A 28 -9.63 2.37 4.76
N HIS A 29 -8.37 2.17 4.36
CA HIS A 29 -8.01 1.29 3.27
C HIS A 29 -6.78 0.45 3.59
N LEU A 30 -6.81 -0.81 3.18
CA LEU A 30 -5.59 -1.59 2.91
C LEU A 30 -5.29 -1.50 1.42
N VAL A 31 -4.08 -1.07 1.09
CA VAL A 31 -3.67 -0.82 -0.31
C VAL A 31 -2.60 -1.84 -0.69
N THR A 32 -2.77 -2.49 -1.82
CA THR A 32 -1.82 -3.47 -2.34
C THR A 32 -1.41 -3.08 -3.76
N VAL A 33 -0.11 -3.10 -4.03
CA VAL A 33 0.43 -2.89 -5.38
C VAL A 33 0.76 -4.26 -5.98
N ASN A 34 0.13 -4.60 -7.11
CA ASN A 34 0.44 -5.80 -7.89
C ASN A 34 1.39 -5.45 -9.03
N ILE A 35 2.48 -6.18 -9.16
CA ILE A 35 3.40 -6.03 -10.29
C ILE A 35 2.98 -6.99 -11.40
N THR A 36 2.61 -6.44 -12.56
CA THR A 36 2.10 -7.19 -13.72
C THR A 36 3.19 -7.61 -14.73
N GLY A 37 4.47 -7.32 -14.44
CA GLY A 37 5.62 -7.66 -15.27
C GLY A 37 5.86 -9.19 -15.37
N SER A 38 5.93 -9.70 -16.60
CA SER A 38 6.08 -11.11 -17.01
C SER A 38 7.00 -11.99 -16.13
N ASP A 39 6.50 -13.06 -15.52
CA ASP A 39 6.34 -14.40 -16.14
C ASP A 39 6.00 -15.48 -15.08
N SER A 40 4.83 -16.14 -15.16
CA SER A 40 4.76 -17.61 -15.25
C SER A 40 3.31 -18.05 -15.55
N MET A 41 3.11 -18.79 -16.63
CA MET A 41 1.85 -19.49 -16.93
C MET A 41 1.63 -20.76 -16.06
N MET A 42 2.16 -20.81 -14.83
CA MET A 42 2.13 -22.04 -14.02
C MET A 42 1.94 -21.84 -12.50
N PHE A 43 2.21 -20.67 -11.93
CA PHE A 43 2.17 -20.48 -10.48
C PHE A 43 1.31 -19.29 -10.06
N GLN A 44 0.44 -19.55 -9.07
CA GLN A 44 -0.39 -18.56 -8.37
C GLN A 44 0.38 -17.27 -8.09
N VAL A 45 -0.27 -16.12 -8.33
CA VAL A 45 0.15 -14.82 -7.79
C VAL A 45 0.07 -14.93 -6.26
N PRO A 46 1.17 -15.07 -5.50
CA PRO A 46 1.06 -15.41 -4.09
C PRO A 46 1.07 -14.13 -3.26
N GLY A 47 -0.07 -13.82 -2.63
CA GLY A 47 -0.09 -13.04 -1.39
C GLY A 47 -1.04 -11.83 -1.35
N THR A 48 -1.46 -11.30 -2.49
CA THR A 48 -2.31 -10.10 -2.52
C THR A 48 -3.78 -10.38 -2.20
N GLU A 49 -4.27 -11.57 -2.59
CA GLU A 49 -5.59 -12.08 -2.15
C GLU A 49 -5.69 -12.17 -0.61
N ILE A 50 -4.59 -12.47 0.09
CA ILE A 50 -4.60 -12.54 1.57
C ILE A 50 -4.91 -11.17 2.17
N VAL A 51 -4.44 -10.09 1.55
CA VAL A 51 -4.72 -8.72 2.03
C VAL A 51 -6.19 -8.38 1.82
N GLU A 52 -6.79 -8.76 0.70
CA GLU A 52 -8.24 -8.62 0.47
C GLU A 52 -9.04 -9.36 1.55
N HIS A 53 -8.67 -10.61 1.84
CA HIS A 53 -9.30 -11.40 2.89
C HIS A 53 -9.15 -10.74 4.27
N GLN A 54 -7.97 -10.22 4.59
CA GLN A 54 -7.70 -9.49 5.84
C GLN A 54 -8.55 -8.22 5.95
N ALA A 55 -8.63 -7.43 4.88
CA ALA A 55 -9.40 -6.19 4.82
C ALA A 55 -10.89 -6.48 5.09
N ARG A 56 -11.45 -7.47 4.37
CA ARG A 56 -12.84 -7.90 4.53
C ARG A 56 -13.15 -8.39 5.93
N LEU A 57 -12.27 -9.21 6.54
CA LEU A 57 -12.47 -9.69 7.91
C LEU A 57 -12.38 -8.57 8.94
N ALA A 58 -11.57 -7.54 8.67
CA ALA A 58 -11.44 -6.36 9.51
C ALA A 58 -12.53 -5.30 9.26
N GLY A 59 -13.37 -5.46 8.22
CA GLY A 59 -14.35 -4.46 7.80
C GLY A 59 -13.71 -3.18 7.25
N ILE A 60 -12.55 -3.32 6.61
CA ILE A 60 -11.77 -2.23 6.00
C ILE A 60 -11.84 -2.40 4.48
N ASP A 61 -11.88 -1.29 3.75
CA ASP A 61 -11.89 -1.31 2.28
C ASP A 61 -10.53 -1.74 1.73
N TRP A 62 -10.52 -2.50 0.64
CA TRP A 62 -9.29 -2.94 -0.04
C TRP A 62 -9.16 -2.25 -1.38
N LEU A 63 -7.98 -1.71 -1.66
CA LEU A 63 -7.62 -1.12 -2.94
C LEU A 63 -6.44 -1.88 -3.54
N SER A 64 -6.65 -2.43 -4.74
CA SER A 64 -5.62 -3.05 -5.56
C SER A 64 -5.17 -2.08 -6.64
N ILE A 65 -3.87 -1.83 -6.74
CA ILE A 65 -3.25 -0.97 -7.75
C ILE A 65 -2.32 -1.85 -8.59
N ASP A 66 -2.58 -1.94 -9.89
CA ASP A 66 -1.73 -2.69 -10.79
C ASP A 66 -0.65 -1.76 -11.36
N SER A 67 0.61 -2.20 -11.34
CA SER A 67 1.75 -1.48 -11.91
C SER A 67 2.57 -2.38 -12.83
N ASP A 68 3.28 -1.78 -13.80
CA ASP A 68 4.14 -2.50 -14.75
C ASP A 68 5.46 -2.96 -14.14
N GLY A 69 5.73 -2.60 -12.87
CA GLY A 69 6.92 -2.99 -12.13
C GLY A 69 8.17 -2.18 -12.50
N LYS A 70 8.03 -1.09 -13.25
CA LYS A 70 9.13 -0.14 -13.47
C LYS A 70 9.14 0.88 -12.34
N GLU A 71 10.28 0.99 -11.65
CA GLU A 71 10.49 1.90 -10.52
C GLU A 71 10.07 3.36 -10.82
N SER A 72 10.25 3.82 -12.06
CA SER A 72 9.86 5.18 -12.47
C SER A 72 8.34 5.41 -12.57
N ASN A 73 7.55 4.35 -12.74
CA ASN A 73 6.11 4.42 -12.97
C ASN A 73 5.31 3.99 -11.73
N GLU A 74 5.87 3.12 -10.90
CA GLU A 74 5.20 2.56 -9.71
C GLU A 74 4.68 3.63 -8.75
N ILE A 75 5.44 4.71 -8.59
CA ILE A 75 5.06 5.83 -7.74
C ILE A 75 3.88 6.60 -8.34
N GLY A 76 3.92 6.86 -9.65
CA GLY A 76 2.82 7.55 -10.34
C GLY A 76 1.53 6.74 -10.32
N ASP A 77 1.63 5.41 -10.47
CA ASP A 77 0.50 4.50 -10.37
C ASP A 77 -0.09 4.50 -8.94
N LEU A 78 0.78 4.50 -7.92
CA LEU A 78 0.38 4.59 -6.52
C LEU A 78 -0.32 5.93 -6.22
N GLU A 79 0.28 7.06 -6.62
CA GLU A 79 -0.31 8.38 -6.44
C GLU A 79 -1.67 8.48 -7.13
N ALA A 80 -1.77 8.00 -8.37
CA ALA A 80 -3.02 8.01 -9.13
C ALA A 80 -4.11 7.16 -8.45
N GLY A 81 -3.76 5.99 -7.93
CA GLY A 81 -4.68 5.11 -7.22
C GLY A 81 -5.17 5.70 -5.89
N LEU A 82 -4.32 6.46 -5.20
CA LEU A 82 -4.63 7.03 -3.89
C LEU A 82 -5.32 8.40 -3.95
N LYS A 83 -5.19 9.15 -5.05
CA LYS A 83 -5.71 10.51 -5.22
C LYS A 83 -7.19 10.67 -4.91
N ASN A 84 -7.98 9.62 -5.10
CA ASN A 84 -9.43 9.65 -4.87
C ASN A 84 -9.84 9.15 -3.47
N LEU A 85 -8.88 8.77 -2.63
CA LEU A 85 -9.15 8.29 -1.29
C LEU A 85 -9.23 9.46 -0.31
N ASP A 86 -10.23 9.39 0.57
CA ASP A 86 -10.42 10.34 1.65
C ASP A 86 -9.54 9.99 2.86
N ILE A 87 -8.21 10.14 2.68
CA ILE A 87 -7.17 9.80 3.64
C ILE A 87 -6.23 10.99 3.89
N ASP A 88 -5.70 11.07 5.10
CA ASP A 88 -4.77 12.13 5.52
C ASP A 88 -3.31 11.71 5.33
N ALA A 89 -3.02 10.40 5.34
CA ALA A 89 -1.65 9.87 5.19
C ALA A 89 -1.62 8.39 4.76
N ILE A 90 -0.45 7.94 4.30
CA ILE A 90 -0.14 6.54 4.01
C ILE A 90 0.81 5.99 5.07
N VAL A 91 0.56 4.77 5.54
CA VAL A 91 1.44 4.03 6.45
C VAL A 91 2.02 2.83 5.72
N CYS A 92 3.33 2.64 5.80
CA CYS A 92 4.04 1.55 5.13
C CYS A 92 4.92 0.77 6.12
N GLY A 93 4.95 -0.56 5.95
CA GLY A 93 5.72 -1.48 6.77
C GLY A 93 7.14 -1.70 6.26
N ALA A 94 8.12 -1.11 6.95
CA ALA A 94 9.55 -1.31 6.77
C ALA A 94 10.10 -1.09 5.35
N LEU A 95 10.45 0.16 5.06
CA LEU A 95 11.36 0.56 4.00
C LEU A 95 12.80 0.23 4.38
N ARG A 96 13.31 -0.91 3.90
CA ARG A 96 14.71 -1.30 4.12
C ARG A 96 15.69 -0.62 3.17
N SER A 97 15.21 0.24 2.25
CA SER A 97 16.04 1.08 1.40
C SER A 97 15.71 2.55 1.64
N ASP A 98 16.74 3.37 1.88
CA ASP A 98 16.61 4.83 2.00
C ASP A 98 16.03 5.47 0.72
N TYR A 99 16.13 4.78 -0.42
CA TYR A 99 15.56 5.20 -1.70
C TYR A 99 14.03 5.26 -1.67
N GLN A 100 13.37 4.19 -1.25
CA GLN A 100 11.91 4.14 -1.22
C GLN A 100 11.33 5.08 -0.13
N LYS A 101 12.10 5.40 0.93
CA LYS A 101 11.72 6.44 1.92
C LYS A 101 11.73 7.83 1.28
N ALA A 102 12.75 8.13 0.47
CA ALA A 102 12.83 9.40 -0.23
C ALA A 102 11.65 9.56 -1.19
N GLU A 103 11.32 8.53 -1.97
CA GLU A 103 10.22 8.56 -2.93
C GLU A 103 8.83 8.68 -2.27
N LEU A 104 8.54 7.90 -1.21
CA LEU A 104 7.28 8.05 -0.48
C LEU A 104 7.14 9.41 0.22
N SER A 105 8.26 10.02 0.63
CA SER A 105 8.25 11.39 1.16
C SER A 105 7.95 12.45 0.09
N VAL A 106 8.35 12.20 -1.17
CA VAL A 106 8.01 13.06 -2.30
C VAL A 106 6.50 13.01 -2.56
N CYS A 107 5.90 11.82 -2.55
CA CYS A 107 4.44 11.68 -2.70
C CYS A 107 3.66 12.41 -1.60
N ALA A 108 4.10 12.28 -0.34
CA ALA A 108 3.46 12.96 0.77
C ALA A 108 3.49 14.50 0.61
N ASN A 109 4.61 15.07 0.14
CA ASN A 109 4.74 16.51 -0.10
C ASN A 109 3.92 16.99 -1.31
N ALA A 110 3.76 16.16 -2.35
CA ALA A 110 2.93 16.49 -3.51
C ALA A 110 1.44 16.63 -3.15
N TRP A 111 1.00 16.02 -2.04
CA TRP A 111 -0.39 16.06 -1.57
C TRP A 111 -0.70 17.26 -0.66
N GLU A 112 0.32 17.95 -0.14
CA GLU A 112 0.16 19.18 0.65
C GLU A 112 0.13 20.45 -0.22
N SER A 113 0.22 20.32 -1.56
CA SER A 113 0.29 21.42 -2.53
C SER A 113 -1.04 21.79 -3.17
#